data_AF-A0A3M2H9R2-F1
#
_entry.id   AF-A0A3M2H9R2-F1
#
_cell.length_a   1.000
_cell.length_b   1.000
_cell.length_c   1.000
_cell.angle_alpha   90.00
_cell.angle_beta   90.00
_cell.angle_gamma   90.00
#
_symmetry.space_group_name_H-M   'P 1'
#
loop_
_entity.id
_entity.type
_entity.pdbx_description
1 polymer ?
#
loop_
_entity_poly.entity_id
_entity_poly.type
_entity_poly.pdbx_seq_one_letter_code
_entity_poly.pdbx_strand_id
1 'polypeptide(L)'
;MEGIRTVLVLGPHTDDGEFGCGGAMAKFIEEGKEVFYVTFSIAEESVPEGMPRDILLQEVQKAAKALGIAEGHLINFRYRVRHFPQFRQDILEDLVRLRKQINPDLVFLPSNDDVHQDHQTIYHEGLRAFKFTRILGYEMPWNNLTITTNAFVMLEERHLAKKIAAIQCYESQVNAGRRYANE
;
A
#
# COMPACT_ATOMS: atom_id res chain seq x y z
N MET A 1 14.40 -12.92 -5.70
CA MET A 1 15.23 -11.69 -5.68
C MET A 1 16.25 -11.85 -4.57
N GLU A 2 17.49 -12.15 -4.93
CA GLU A 2 18.57 -12.44 -3.97
C GLU A 2 19.00 -11.16 -3.23
N GLY A 3 19.33 -11.28 -1.93
CA GLY A 3 19.80 -10.15 -1.12
C GLY A 3 18.73 -9.16 -0.65
N ILE A 4 17.44 -9.45 -0.82
CA ILE A 4 16.32 -8.66 -0.26
C ILE A 4 15.82 -9.37 1.00
N ARG A 5 15.91 -8.69 2.16
CA ARG A 5 15.43 -9.19 3.45
C ARG A 5 14.28 -8.35 3.99
N THR A 6 14.31 -7.04 3.76
CA THR A 6 13.28 -6.11 4.24
C THR A 6 12.60 -5.41 3.07
N VAL A 7 11.27 -5.51 3.02
CA VAL A 7 10.41 -4.91 1.99
C VAL A 7 9.50 -3.87 2.65
N LEU A 8 9.46 -2.67 2.09
CA LEU A 8 8.56 -1.60 2.52
C LEU A 8 7.51 -1.33 1.43
N VAL A 9 6.24 -1.39 1.77
CA VAL A 9 5.12 -1.05 0.88
C VAL A 9 4.50 0.27 1.34
N LEU A 10 4.37 1.23 0.43
CA LEU A 10 3.82 2.55 0.70
C LEU A 10 2.47 2.71 0.01
N GLY A 11 1.38 2.48 0.76
CA GLY A 11 -0.01 2.70 0.35
C GLY A 11 -0.47 4.13 0.63
N PRO A 12 -0.84 4.94 -0.36
CA PRO A 12 -1.48 6.23 -0.11
C PRO A 12 -2.69 6.12 0.82
N HIS A 13 -3.58 5.16 0.54
CA HIS A 13 -4.75 4.80 1.33
C HIS A 13 -4.64 3.36 1.84
N THR A 14 -5.63 2.94 2.63
CA THR A 14 -5.54 1.71 3.41
C THR A 14 -5.53 0.42 2.59
N ASP A 15 -6.16 0.41 1.42
CA ASP A 15 -6.38 -0.76 0.57
C ASP A 15 -5.42 -0.87 -0.64
N ASP A 16 -4.65 0.19 -0.91
CA ASP A 16 -3.79 0.28 -2.10
C ASP A 16 -2.72 -0.81 -2.17
N GLY A 17 -2.07 -1.12 -1.04
CA GLY A 17 -1.02 -2.13 -0.99
C GLY A 17 -1.55 -3.52 -1.29
N GLU A 18 -2.72 -3.86 -0.76
CA GLU A 18 -3.43 -5.11 -0.98
C GLU A 18 -3.85 -5.26 -2.44
N PHE A 19 -4.53 -4.25 -3.00
CA PHE A 19 -4.96 -4.25 -4.40
C PHE A 19 -3.77 -4.28 -5.36
N GLY A 20 -2.77 -3.43 -5.13
CA GLY A 20 -1.64 -3.27 -6.04
C GLY A 20 -0.63 -4.42 -5.97
N CYS A 21 -0.21 -4.82 -4.77
CA CYS A 21 0.88 -5.78 -4.59
C CYS A 21 0.67 -6.82 -3.48
N GLY A 22 -0.55 -7.01 -2.96
CA GLY A 22 -0.82 -7.92 -1.83
C GLY A 22 -0.35 -9.37 -2.06
N GLY A 23 -0.40 -9.85 -3.30
CA GLY A 23 0.13 -11.17 -3.65
C GLY A 23 1.65 -11.25 -3.55
N ALA A 24 2.36 -10.18 -3.96
CA ALA A 24 3.81 -10.09 -3.80
C ALA A 24 4.21 -9.98 -2.33
N MET A 25 3.45 -9.22 -1.53
CA MET A 25 3.63 -9.16 -0.07
C MET A 25 3.52 -10.55 0.56
N ALA A 26 2.44 -11.29 0.24
CA ALA A 26 2.25 -12.65 0.74
C ALA A 26 3.40 -13.59 0.36
N LYS A 27 3.89 -13.49 -0.89
CA LYS A 27 5.05 -14.25 -1.34
C LYS A 27 6.32 -13.89 -0.57
N PHE A 28 6.59 -12.61 -0.34
CA PHE A 28 7.78 -12.20 0.41
C PHE A 28 7.73 -12.65 1.87
N ILE A 29 6.56 -12.61 2.49
CA ILE A 29 6.35 -13.15 3.84
C ILE A 29 6.62 -14.67 3.85
N GLU A 30 6.11 -15.42 2.87
CA GLU A 30 6.38 -16.86 2.74
C GLU A 30 7.88 -17.15 2.55
N GLU A 31 8.59 -16.31 1.82
CA GLU A 31 10.05 -16.39 1.63
C GLU A 31 10.84 -15.97 2.89
N GLY A 32 10.17 -15.66 4.00
CA GLY A 32 10.79 -15.31 5.28
C GLY A 32 11.34 -13.88 5.33
N LYS A 33 10.79 -12.97 4.51
CA LYS A 33 11.18 -11.55 4.49
C LYS A 33 10.32 -10.73 5.43
N GLU A 34 10.93 -9.69 5.99
CA GLU A 34 10.23 -8.71 6.81
C GLU A 34 9.48 -7.73 5.89
N VAL A 35 8.16 -7.80 5.86
CA VAL A 35 7.32 -6.89 5.08
C VAL A 35 6.70 -5.85 6.01
N PHE A 36 7.03 -4.58 5.76
CA PHE A 36 6.42 -3.41 6.38
C PHE A 36 5.39 -2.80 5.43
N TYR A 37 4.23 -2.44 5.95
CA TYR A 37 3.19 -1.76 5.20
C TYR A 37 2.83 -0.44 5.86
N VAL A 38 2.93 0.64 5.10
CA VAL A 38 2.65 2.00 5.56
C VAL A 38 1.49 2.56 4.77
N THR A 39 0.49 3.06 5.49
CA THR A 39 -0.64 3.78 4.90
C THR A 39 -0.57 5.26 5.30
N PHE A 40 -0.78 6.18 4.36
CA PHE A 40 -0.63 7.62 4.64
C PHE A 40 -1.93 8.27 5.11
N SER A 41 -3.06 7.72 4.72
CA SER A 41 -4.38 8.12 5.20
C SER A 41 -5.25 6.92 5.47
N ILE A 42 -6.05 7.01 6.53
CA ILE A 42 -7.15 6.08 6.79
C ILE A 42 -8.47 6.50 6.12
N ALA A 43 -8.42 7.52 5.25
CA ALA A 43 -9.53 7.97 4.41
C ALA A 43 -10.89 8.13 5.11
N GLU A 44 -10.89 8.71 6.31
CA GLU A 44 -12.12 8.92 7.14
C GLU A 44 -13.23 9.67 6.37
N GLU A 45 -12.86 10.57 5.46
CA GLU A 45 -13.80 11.32 4.61
C GLU A 45 -14.33 10.54 3.39
N SER A 46 -13.85 9.33 3.17
CA SER A 46 -14.30 8.42 2.09
C SER A 46 -15.20 7.30 2.61
N VAL A 47 -15.39 7.22 3.94
CA VAL A 47 -16.28 6.28 4.61
C VAL A 47 -17.75 6.61 4.29
N PRO A 48 -18.59 5.63 3.93
CA PRO A 48 -20.02 5.84 3.72
C PRO A 48 -20.72 6.42 4.95
N GLU A 49 -21.78 7.20 4.71
CA GLU A 49 -22.59 7.76 5.79
C GLU A 49 -23.19 6.64 6.67
N GLY A 50 -23.20 6.84 7.99
CA GLY A 50 -23.72 5.88 8.96
C GLY A 50 -22.71 4.83 9.44
N MET A 51 -21.48 4.82 8.93
CA MET A 51 -20.40 3.96 9.43
C MET A 51 -19.42 4.70 10.37
N PRO A 52 -18.72 4.01 11.28
CA PRO A 52 -17.65 4.60 12.08
C PRO A 52 -16.55 5.19 11.20
N ARG A 53 -16.08 6.41 11.51
CA ARG A 53 -15.05 7.10 10.71
C ARG A 53 -13.70 6.37 10.65
N ASP A 54 -13.42 5.56 11.66
CA ASP A 54 -12.20 4.76 11.78
C ASP A 54 -12.35 3.34 11.20
N ILE A 55 -13.47 3.01 10.56
CA ILE A 55 -13.72 1.63 10.07
C ILE A 55 -12.60 1.12 9.16
N LEU A 56 -12.09 1.97 8.26
CA LEU A 56 -11.00 1.64 7.34
C LEU A 56 -9.68 1.30 8.07
N LEU A 57 -9.43 1.90 9.24
CA LEU A 57 -8.28 1.53 10.07
C LEU A 57 -8.44 0.11 10.64
N GLN A 58 -9.66 -0.27 11.04
CA GLN A 58 -9.94 -1.61 11.54
C GLN A 58 -9.85 -2.64 10.41
N GLU A 59 -10.29 -2.28 9.21
CA GLU A 59 -10.25 -3.15 8.02
C GLU A 59 -8.81 -3.42 7.56
N VAL A 60 -7.94 -2.40 7.50
CA VAL A 60 -6.53 -2.62 7.16
C VAL A 60 -5.78 -3.45 8.20
N GLN A 61 -6.11 -3.32 9.49
CA GLN A 61 -5.53 -4.17 10.52
C GLN A 61 -5.91 -5.65 10.31
N LYS A 62 -7.16 -5.92 9.93
CA LYS A 62 -7.61 -7.27 9.56
C LYS A 62 -6.94 -7.75 8.28
N ALA A 63 -6.85 -6.90 7.25
CA ALA A 63 -6.23 -7.22 5.96
C ALA A 63 -4.73 -7.54 6.11
N ALA A 64 -3.99 -6.73 6.87
CA ALA A 64 -2.59 -6.96 7.20
C ALA A 64 -2.39 -8.31 7.89
N LYS A 65 -3.24 -8.65 8.86
CA LYS A 65 -3.22 -9.95 9.53
C LYS A 65 -3.54 -11.09 8.57
N ALA A 66 -4.48 -10.92 7.64
CA ALA A 66 -4.83 -11.93 6.65
C ALA A 66 -3.65 -12.22 5.70
N LEU A 67 -2.94 -11.17 5.25
CA LEU A 67 -1.70 -11.28 4.47
C LEU A 67 -0.56 -11.95 5.23
N GLY A 68 -0.56 -11.86 6.56
CA GLY A 68 0.51 -12.38 7.42
C GLY A 68 1.58 -11.34 7.76
N ILE A 69 1.26 -10.05 7.66
CA ILE A 69 2.14 -8.97 8.11
C ILE A 69 2.33 -9.11 9.63
N ALA A 70 3.58 -9.04 10.08
CA ALA A 70 3.91 -9.18 11.49
C ALA A 70 3.35 -8.02 12.34
N GLU A 71 3.12 -8.30 13.62
CA GLU A 71 2.70 -7.28 14.57
C GLU A 71 3.75 -6.16 14.65
N GLY A 72 3.31 -4.90 14.60
CA GLY A 72 4.19 -3.74 14.58
C GLY A 72 4.76 -3.37 13.20
N HIS A 73 4.49 -4.16 12.15
CA HIS A 73 4.94 -3.85 10.78
C HIS A 73 3.90 -3.12 9.93
N LEU A 74 2.69 -2.92 10.46
CA LEU A 74 1.68 -2.02 9.89
C LEU A 74 1.80 -0.65 10.57
N ILE A 75 1.98 0.40 9.78
CA ILE A 75 2.08 1.79 10.25
C ILE A 75 1.01 2.61 9.51
N ASN A 76 0.22 3.39 10.25
CA ASN A 76 -0.85 4.19 9.68
C ASN A 76 -0.67 5.66 10.08
N PHE A 77 -0.44 6.53 9.10
CA PHE A 77 -0.59 7.96 9.28
C PHE A 77 -2.05 8.38 9.06
N ARG A 78 -2.34 9.64 9.39
CA ARG A 78 -3.68 10.24 9.31
C ARG A 78 -3.66 11.54 8.50
N TYR A 79 -2.89 11.57 7.42
CA TYR A 79 -2.96 12.69 6.50
C TYR A 79 -4.37 12.77 5.91
N ARG A 80 -4.86 14.00 5.71
CA ARG A 80 -6.18 14.22 5.15
C ARG A 80 -6.22 13.70 3.71
N VAL A 81 -7.15 12.79 3.43
CA VAL A 81 -7.34 12.18 2.10
C VAL A 81 -7.62 13.26 1.05
N ARG A 82 -7.11 13.08 -0.18
CA ARG A 82 -7.15 14.02 -1.32
C ARG A 82 -6.35 15.30 -1.17
N HIS A 83 -5.66 15.50 -0.05
CA HIS A 83 -4.92 16.71 0.27
C HIS A 83 -3.40 16.50 0.37
N PHE A 84 -2.86 15.33 0.00
CA PHE A 84 -1.42 15.05 0.13
C PHE A 84 -0.52 16.08 -0.57
N PRO A 85 -0.90 16.69 -1.73
CA PRO A 85 -0.12 17.77 -2.32
C PRO A 85 0.15 18.97 -1.38
N GLN A 86 -0.69 19.20 -0.38
CA GLN A 86 -0.52 20.25 0.63
C GLN A 86 0.45 19.83 1.75
N PHE A 87 0.62 18.53 1.98
CA PHE A 87 1.44 17.94 3.04
C PHE A 87 2.73 17.29 2.53
N ARG A 88 3.14 17.58 1.29
CA ARG A 88 4.27 16.90 0.63
C ARG A 88 5.57 16.91 1.44
N GLN A 89 5.86 18.03 2.10
CA GLN A 89 7.07 18.17 2.89
C GLN A 89 7.01 17.34 4.17
N ASP A 90 5.87 17.32 4.87
CA ASP A 90 5.67 16.50 6.07
C ASP A 90 5.74 15.00 5.73
N ILE A 91 5.09 14.60 4.63
CA ILE A 91 5.16 13.24 4.09
C ILE A 91 6.61 12.84 3.80
N LEU A 92 7.39 13.70 3.13
CA LEU A 92 8.80 13.43 2.86
C LEU A 92 9.60 13.23 4.16
N GLU A 93 9.35 14.03 5.19
CA GLU A 93 10.03 13.89 6.48
C GLU A 93 9.72 12.56 7.16
N ASP A 94 8.46 12.14 7.13
CA ASP A 94 8.04 10.83 7.63
C ASP A 94 8.68 9.68 6.85
N LEU A 95 8.73 9.79 5.52
CA LEU A 95 9.41 8.81 4.66
C LEU A 95 10.91 8.71 4.99
N VAL A 96 11.58 9.84 5.25
CA VAL A 96 12.99 9.85 5.67
C VAL A 96 13.17 9.22 7.06
N ARG A 97 12.24 9.42 8.00
CA ARG A 97 12.25 8.74 9.31
C ARG A 97 12.08 7.24 9.14
N LEU A 98 11.07 6.80 8.37
CA LEU A 98 10.83 5.40 8.07
C LEU A 98 12.04 4.73 7.42
N ARG A 99 12.68 5.39 6.45
CA ARG A 99 13.92 4.88 5.83
C ARG A 99 15.01 4.61 6.86
N LYS A 100 15.21 5.51 7.82
CA LYS A 100 16.23 5.35 8.87
C LYS A 100 15.88 4.23 9.86
N GLN A 101 14.59 4.08 10.18
CA GLN A 101 14.11 3.10 11.16
C GLN A 101 14.05 1.68 10.58
N ILE A 102 13.52 1.54 9.36
CA ILE A 102 13.26 0.25 8.71
C ILE A 102 14.46 -0.21 7.88
N ASN A 103 15.20 0.73 7.28
CA ASN A 103 16.31 0.45 6.37
C ASN A 103 15.97 -0.61 5.28
N PRO A 104 14.96 -0.36 4.44
CA PRO A 104 14.46 -1.36 3.49
C PRO A 104 15.45 -1.66 2.36
N ASP A 105 15.45 -2.90 1.89
CA ASP A 105 16.19 -3.34 0.69
C ASP A 105 15.42 -3.09 -0.60
N LEU A 106 14.09 -3.06 -0.49
CA LEU A 106 13.12 -2.87 -1.57
C LEU A 106 11.95 -2.03 -1.09
N VAL A 107 11.53 -1.06 -1.90
CA VAL A 107 10.36 -0.22 -1.66
C VAL A 107 9.36 -0.36 -2.80
N PHE A 108 8.10 -0.60 -2.45
CA PHE A 108 6.97 -0.53 -3.36
C PHE A 108 6.28 0.83 -3.24
N LEU A 109 6.12 1.52 -4.36
CA LEU A 109 5.42 2.79 -4.50
C LEU A 109 4.22 2.62 -5.46
N PRO A 110 3.22 3.50 -5.41
CA PRO A 110 2.27 3.63 -6.52
C PRO A 110 3.02 3.90 -7.83
N SER A 111 2.43 3.48 -8.95
CA SER A 111 2.96 3.73 -10.29
C SER A 111 3.13 5.23 -10.55
N ASN A 112 4.14 5.56 -11.38
CA ASN A 112 4.39 6.92 -11.83
C ASN A 112 3.26 7.48 -12.72
N ASP A 113 2.51 6.58 -13.36
CA ASP A 113 1.43 6.92 -14.29
C ASP A 113 0.03 6.89 -13.63
N ASP A 114 -0.02 6.74 -12.31
CA ASP A 114 -1.26 6.81 -11.54
C ASP A 114 -1.84 8.25 -11.56
N VAL A 115 -3.10 8.39 -11.99
CA VAL A 115 -3.77 9.69 -12.11
C VAL A 115 -4.22 10.29 -10.78
N HIS A 116 -4.24 9.52 -9.69
CA HIS A 116 -4.69 9.99 -8.39
C HIS A 116 -3.62 10.87 -7.71
N GLN A 117 -3.97 12.10 -7.35
CA GLN A 117 -3.02 13.11 -6.85
C GLN A 117 -2.31 12.71 -5.54
N ASP A 118 -2.97 11.94 -4.67
CA ASP A 118 -2.33 11.38 -3.47
C ASP A 118 -1.27 10.33 -3.84
N HIS A 119 -1.54 9.49 -4.85
CA HIS A 119 -0.61 8.47 -5.32
C HIS A 119 0.62 9.12 -5.94
N GLN A 120 0.42 10.14 -6.77
CA GLN A 120 1.50 10.96 -7.34
C GLN A 120 2.38 11.59 -6.25
N THR A 121 1.77 12.07 -5.16
CA THR A 121 2.52 12.62 -4.03
C THR A 121 3.40 11.56 -3.38
N ILE A 122 2.86 10.40 -3.02
CA ILE A 122 3.63 9.31 -2.42
C ILE A 122 4.72 8.80 -3.36
N TYR A 123 4.44 8.69 -4.66
CA TYR A 123 5.42 8.33 -5.67
C TYR A 123 6.60 9.33 -5.69
N HIS A 124 6.33 10.63 -5.84
CA HIS A 124 7.38 11.64 -5.94
C HIS A 124 8.21 11.78 -4.66
N GLU A 125 7.57 11.80 -3.50
CA GLU A 125 8.29 11.91 -2.22
C GLU A 125 8.98 10.59 -1.85
N GLY A 126 8.39 9.45 -2.18
CA GLY A 126 8.98 8.12 -2.05
C GLY A 126 10.25 7.98 -2.88
N LEU A 127 10.23 8.38 -4.15
CA LEU A 127 11.43 8.41 -4.98
C LEU A 127 12.54 9.25 -4.35
N ARG A 128 12.23 10.45 -3.84
CA ARG A 128 13.22 11.32 -3.20
C ARG A 128 13.80 10.70 -1.93
N ALA A 129 12.95 10.11 -1.09
CA ALA A 129 13.36 9.47 0.16
C ALA A 129 14.22 8.23 -0.08
N PHE A 130 13.88 7.40 -1.08
CA PHE A 130 14.46 6.07 -1.28
C PHE A 130 15.30 5.93 -2.56
N LYS A 131 15.76 7.02 -3.19
CA LYS A 131 16.54 7.01 -4.46
C LYS A 131 17.81 6.14 -4.50
N PHE A 132 18.28 5.65 -3.35
CA PHE A 132 19.43 4.75 -3.24
C PHE A 132 19.04 3.33 -2.79
N THR A 133 17.74 3.04 -2.72
CA THR A 133 17.14 1.74 -2.46
C THR A 133 16.54 1.21 -3.77
N ARG A 134 16.34 -0.11 -3.87
CA ARG A 134 15.60 -0.68 -5.00
C ARG A 134 14.14 -0.25 -4.90
N ILE A 135 13.55 0.21 -6.00
CA ILE A 135 12.17 0.67 -6.04
C ILE A 135 11.43 -0.08 -7.14
N LEU A 136 10.21 -0.54 -6.84
CA LEU A 136 9.26 -1.04 -7.81
C LEU A 136 7.93 -0.29 -7.68
N GLY A 137 7.29 0.00 -8.82
CA GLY A 137 5.94 0.52 -8.85
C GLY A 137 4.92 -0.61 -8.78
N TYR A 138 3.79 -0.39 -8.11
CA TYR A 138 2.59 -1.20 -8.25
C TYR A 138 1.45 -0.36 -8.83
N GLU A 139 0.49 -1.03 -9.45
CA GLU A 139 -0.55 -0.39 -10.23
C GLU A 139 -1.91 -0.52 -9.57
N MET A 140 -2.72 0.52 -9.73
CA MET A 140 -4.16 0.46 -9.47
C MET A 140 -4.86 0.45 -10.83
N PRO A 141 -5.50 -0.66 -11.24
CA PRO A 141 -5.97 -0.84 -12.62
C PRO A 141 -6.84 0.29 -13.16
N TRP A 142 -7.64 0.94 -12.30
CA TRP A 142 -8.54 2.04 -12.69
C TRP A 142 -7.86 3.41 -12.73
N ASN A 143 -6.67 3.56 -12.16
CA ASN A 143 -5.91 4.81 -12.19
C ASN A 143 -4.91 4.88 -13.36
N ASN A 144 -4.43 3.73 -13.84
CA ASN A 144 -3.37 3.68 -14.85
C ASN A 144 -3.96 3.56 -16.26
N LEU A 145 -3.96 4.66 -17.03
CA LEU A 145 -4.44 4.67 -18.42
C LEU A 145 -3.43 4.05 -19.42
N THR A 146 -2.18 3.93 -19.01
CA THR A 146 -1.11 3.28 -19.75
C THR A 146 -0.30 2.47 -18.75
N ILE A 147 0.05 1.25 -19.13
CA ILE A 147 0.79 0.30 -18.28
C ILE A 147 2.12 0.00 -18.95
N THR A 148 3.21 0.28 -18.24
CA THR A 148 4.57 -0.10 -18.66
C THR A 148 5.16 -1.00 -17.58
N THR A 149 5.29 -2.29 -17.88
CA THR A 149 5.76 -3.28 -16.90
C THR A 149 7.24 -3.59 -17.10
N ASN A 150 8.06 -3.33 -16.08
CA ASN A 150 9.51 -3.62 -16.11
C ASN A 150 9.91 -4.84 -15.26
N ALA A 151 9.02 -5.33 -14.41
CA ALA A 151 9.28 -6.46 -13.51
C ALA A 151 7.99 -7.24 -13.23
N PHE A 152 8.13 -8.56 -13.06
CA PHE A 152 7.04 -9.44 -12.67
C PHE A 152 7.43 -10.22 -11.42
N VAL A 153 6.49 -10.30 -10.46
CA VAL A 153 6.60 -11.19 -9.32
C VAL A 153 5.72 -12.40 -9.60
N MET A 154 6.34 -13.55 -9.82
CA MET A 154 5.61 -14.79 -10.09
C MET A 154 4.85 -15.22 -8.83
N LEU A 155 3.52 -15.26 -8.94
CA LEU A 155 2.63 -15.68 -7.88
C LEU A 155 2.16 -17.11 -8.09
N GLU A 156 1.67 -17.70 -7.00
CA GLU A 156 1.08 -19.03 -6.98
C GLU A 156 -0.31 -18.85 -6.36
N GLU A 157 -1.18 -19.84 -6.53
CA GLU A 157 -2.59 -19.74 -6.12
C GLU A 157 -2.76 -19.35 -4.64
N ARG A 158 -1.91 -19.87 -3.76
CA ARG A 158 -1.90 -19.50 -2.33
C ARG A 158 -1.57 -18.02 -2.07
N HIS A 159 -0.71 -17.41 -2.89
CA HIS A 159 -0.40 -15.98 -2.80
C HIS A 159 -1.60 -15.14 -3.22
N LEU A 160 -2.32 -15.58 -4.27
CA LEU A 160 -3.56 -14.93 -4.71
C LEU A 160 -4.67 -15.09 -3.68
N ALA A 161 -4.84 -16.27 -3.09
CA ALA A 161 -5.82 -16.52 -2.04
C ALA A 161 -5.61 -15.59 -0.83
N LYS A 162 -4.35 -15.37 -0.42
CA LYS A 162 -3.99 -14.41 0.63
C LYS A 162 -4.34 -12.97 0.25
N LYS A 163 -4.03 -12.55 -0.98
CA LYS A 163 -4.42 -11.22 -1.50
C LYS A 163 -5.94 -11.04 -1.45
N ILE A 164 -6.70 -12.00 -1.96
CA ILE A 164 -8.17 -11.94 -2.01
C ILE A 164 -8.75 -11.87 -0.60
N ALA A 165 -8.29 -12.73 0.33
CA ALA A 165 -8.75 -12.71 1.71
C ALA A 165 -8.49 -11.36 2.41
N ALA A 166 -7.37 -10.71 2.09
CA ALA A 166 -7.05 -9.39 2.62
C ALA A 166 -7.99 -8.30 2.04
N ILE A 167 -8.22 -8.30 0.73
CA ILE A 167 -9.13 -7.36 0.07
C ILE A 167 -10.57 -7.52 0.62
N GLN A 168 -11.01 -8.75 0.88
CA GLN A 168 -12.33 -9.03 1.45
C GLN A 168 -12.53 -8.48 2.88
N CYS A 169 -11.46 -8.05 3.57
CA CYS A 169 -11.58 -7.40 4.87
C CYS A 169 -12.15 -5.97 4.77
N TYR A 170 -12.13 -5.35 3.58
CA TYR A 170 -12.66 -3.99 3.34
C TYR A 170 -14.17 -4.01 3.08
N GLU A 171 -14.94 -4.57 4.02
CA GLU A 171 -16.40 -4.72 3.91
C GLU A 171 -17.10 -3.39 3.64
N SER A 172 -16.62 -2.30 4.25
CA SER A 172 -17.14 -0.95 4.05
C SER A 172 -17.02 -0.47 2.60
N GLN A 173 -15.99 -0.90 1.87
CA GLN A 173 -15.75 -0.53 0.48
C GLN A 173 -16.47 -1.47 -0.50
N VAL A 174 -16.44 -2.77 -0.21
CA VAL A 174 -17.15 -3.80 -1.00
C VAL A 174 -18.67 -3.54 -0.96
N ASN A 175 -19.24 -3.42 0.25
CA ASN A 175 -20.69 -3.28 0.45
C ASN A 175 -21.23 -1.91 0.05
N ALA A 176 -20.39 -0.88 -0.01
CA ALA A 176 -20.78 0.44 -0.53
C ALA A 176 -20.97 0.45 -2.06
N GLY A 177 -20.81 -0.69 -2.75
CA GLY A 177 -21.01 -0.80 -4.19
C GLY A 177 -19.92 -0.05 -4.97
N ARG A 178 -18.73 0.15 -4.39
CA ARG A 178 -17.58 0.68 -5.13
C ARG A 178 -17.29 -0.30 -6.27
N ARG A 179 -17.34 0.20 -7.51
CA ARG A 179 -17.17 -0.62 -8.71
C ARG A 179 -15.86 -1.42 -8.69
N TYR A 180 -14.78 -0.79 -8.22
CA TYR A 180 -13.46 -1.40 -8.16
C TYR A 180 -13.28 -2.50 -7.10
N ALA A 181 -14.18 -2.58 -6.10
CA ALA A 181 -14.06 -3.55 -5.01
C ALA A 181 -14.85 -4.85 -5.27
N ASN A 182 -15.61 -4.91 -6.38
CA ASN A 182 -16.54 -5.99 -6.71
C ASN A 182 -16.22 -6.70 -8.04
N GLU A 183 -15.08 -6.38 -8.67
CA GLU A 183 -14.61 -6.97 -9.93
C GLU A 183 -13.51 -8.01 -9.72
#